data_AF-A0A1Q3EEI3-F1
#
_entry.id   AF-A0A1Q3EEI3-F1
#
_cell.length_a   1.000
_cell.length_b   1.000
_cell.length_c   1.000
_cell.angle_alpha   90.00
_cell.angle_beta   90.00
_cell.angle_gamma   90.00
#
_symmetry.space_group_name_H-M   'P 1'
#
loop_
_entity.id
_entity.type
_entity.pdbx_description
1 polymer ?
#
loop_
_entity_poly.entity_id
_entity_poly.type
_entity_poly.pdbx_seq_one_letter_code
_entity_poly.pdbx_strand_id
1 'polypeptide(L)'
;MSRPPLPLHCTNANIQSILSSGNLPPVKYQILNCQGQDILVGRLKIETSTGSGHAFILRRYDTGAVSLTTMFRAAFPKADEQSEKDEVQWVKDNYDLSGNNGSSKDTSITRLAGTWVGPELARELGKSYLLDDLISLVVDARPDPNGNYRRSGKGAAATPRPPSSTDSAVNNQASATSPSIAPNPSKRRKESSPVPAPPPSPPPERRNPLRRSNRTKSPAPKVSVLPLVKTPSRKAVRREVKEEEVVTPGGSDETAVDEDAQAVEDVAGEQLHQQDIEEQKVLIEGLKAKRNAAMKASDGDIDGSEKSLVKRVREEEEEALRFNFKEPEVGERAISTNRRVDGYFEEPRHKSLAWGVVAFAFGMGAVTFLPNFL
;
A
#
# COMPACT_ATOMS: atom_id res chain seq x y z
N MET A 1 11.54 8.35 -31.99
CA MET A 1 10.31 9.18 -32.04
C MET A 1 10.58 10.50 -31.32
N SER A 2 9.93 11.60 -31.69
CA SER A 2 10.05 12.86 -30.95
C SER A 2 9.52 12.71 -29.52
N ARG A 3 10.21 13.30 -28.54
CA ARG A 3 9.79 13.27 -27.13
C ARG A 3 8.44 13.98 -26.94
N PRO A 4 7.46 13.39 -26.23
CA PRO A 4 6.21 14.08 -25.93
C PRO A 4 6.47 15.33 -25.10
N PRO A 5 5.63 16.38 -25.24
CA PRO A 5 5.79 17.61 -24.47
C PRO A 5 5.55 17.33 -22.98
N LEU A 6 6.50 17.75 -22.13
CA LEU A 6 6.38 17.59 -20.68
C LEU A 6 5.29 18.52 -20.12
N PRO A 7 4.52 18.10 -19.09
CA PRO A 7 3.46 18.91 -18.49
C PRO A 7 4.04 19.95 -17.51
N LEU A 8 4.78 20.92 -18.05
CA LEU A 8 5.49 21.95 -17.27
C LEU A 8 4.55 22.81 -16.39
N HIS A 9 3.28 22.93 -16.78
CA HIS A 9 2.26 23.62 -15.99
C HIS A 9 1.90 22.89 -14.67
N CYS A 10 2.20 21.60 -14.58
CA CYS A 10 1.96 20.76 -13.41
C CYS A 10 3.22 20.52 -12.57
N THR A 11 4.29 21.29 -12.80
CA THR A 11 5.57 21.15 -12.09
C THR A 11 5.40 21.35 -10.58
N ASN A 12 6.08 20.53 -9.80
CA ASN A 12 6.08 20.63 -8.34
C ASN A 12 6.89 21.84 -7.84
N ALA A 13 6.20 22.89 -7.42
CA ALA A 13 6.81 24.11 -6.89
C ALA A 13 7.69 23.89 -5.64
N ASN A 14 7.42 22.84 -4.85
CA ASN A 14 8.18 22.57 -3.62
C ASN A 14 9.62 22.13 -3.91
N ILE A 15 9.92 21.62 -5.11
CA ILE A 15 11.28 21.20 -5.47
C ILE A 15 12.24 22.39 -5.36
N GLN A 16 11.86 23.55 -5.93
CA GLN A 16 12.71 24.75 -5.88
C GLN A 16 12.96 25.22 -4.45
N SER A 17 11.94 25.15 -3.58
CA SER A 17 12.10 25.47 -2.15
C SER A 17 13.06 24.52 -1.44
N ILE A 18 12.98 23.22 -1.73
CA ILE A 18 13.89 22.22 -1.16
C ILE A 18 15.33 22.49 -1.60
N LEU A 19 15.55 22.70 -2.89
CA LEU A 19 16.88 22.99 -3.44
C LEU A 19 17.46 24.30 -2.87
N SER A 20 16.65 25.36 -2.80
CA SER A 20 17.07 26.65 -2.27
C SER A 20 17.39 26.61 -0.77
N SER A 21 16.75 25.71 -0.01
CA SER A 21 17.01 25.56 1.42
C SER A 21 18.37 24.92 1.74
N GLY A 22 18.98 24.21 0.77
CA GLY A 22 20.19 23.42 0.97
C GLY A 22 20.00 22.18 1.87
N ASN A 23 18.83 22.00 2.48
CA ASN A 23 18.52 20.85 3.32
C ASN A 23 17.85 19.76 2.49
N LEU A 24 18.67 18.97 1.79
CA LEU A 24 18.19 17.88 0.97
C LEU A 24 17.61 16.75 1.85
N PRO A 25 16.43 16.20 1.51
CA PRO A 25 15.83 15.13 2.29
C PRO A 25 16.73 13.88 2.33
N PRO A 26 16.84 13.17 3.46
CA PRO A 26 17.66 11.98 3.54
C PRO A 26 17.03 10.80 2.80
N VAL A 27 17.86 10.03 2.08
CA VAL A 27 17.45 8.76 1.47
C VAL A 27 17.30 7.71 2.59
N LYS A 28 16.10 7.15 2.72
CA LYS A 28 15.82 6.07 3.68
C LYS A 28 15.88 4.73 2.96
N TYR A 29 16.44 3.73 3.61
CA TYR A 29 16.55 2.39 3.07
C TYR A 29 15.49 1.46 3.66
N GLN A 30 14.98 0.57 2.83
CA GLN A 30 13.95 -0.39 3.20
C GLN A 30 14.13 -1.67 2.41
N ILE A 31 14.01 -2.82 3.09
CA ILE A 31 14.02 -4.12 2.42
C ILE A 31 12.57 -4.46 2.03
N LEU A 32 12.32 -4.64 0.75
CA LEU A 32 11.05 -5.14 0.23
C LEU A 32 11.16 -6.65 0.03
N ASN A 33 10.22 -7.42 0.58
CA ASN A 33 10.11 -8.85 0.27
C ASN A 33 9.10 -9.02 -0.86
N CYS A 34 9.59 -9.38 -2.04
CA CYS A 34 8.78 -9.60 -3.23
C CYS A 34 9.11 -10.98 -3.78
N GLN A 35 8.10 -11.85 -3.91
CA GLN A 35 8.28 -13.20 -4.46
C GLN A 35 9.35 -14.03 -3.73
N GLY A 36 9.51 -13.82 -2.42
CA GLY A 36 10.52 -14.51 -1.61
C GLY A 36 11.95 -13.95 -1.76
N GLN A 37 12.18 -12.98 -2.64
CA GLN A 37 13.44 -12.26 -2.73
C GLN A 37 13.37 -10.95 -1.93
N ASP A 38 14.43 -10.69 -1.16
CA ASP A 38 14.60 -9.44 -0.43
C ASP A 38 15.34 -8.43 -1.32
N ILE A 39 14.67 -7.34 -1.67
CA ILE A 39 15.22 -6.27 -2.50
C ILE A 39 15.46 -5.05 -1.62
N LEU A 40 16.70 -4.57 -1.57
CA LEU A 40 17.02 -3.33 -0.88
C LEU A 40 16.64 -2.13 -1.76
N VAL A 41 15.77 -1.27 -1.24
CA VAL A 41 15.26 -0.08 -1.94
C VAL A 41 15.55 1.18 -1.12
N GLY A 42 16.09 2.20 -1.77
CA GLY A 42 16.20 3.56 -1.28
C GLY A 42 14.96 4.35 -1.66
N ARG A 43 14.43 5.12 -0.71
CA ARG A 43 13.32 6.04 -0.93
C ARG A 43 13.69 7.45 -0.48
N LEU A 44 13.55 8.40 -1.40
CA LEU A 44 13.66 9.83 -1.11
C LEU A 44 12.25 10.41 -1.03
N LYS A 45 11.90 11.03 0.10
CA LYS A 45 10.58 11.67 0.26
C LYS A 45 10.65 13.11 -0.30
N ILE A 46 9.71 13.46 -1.16
CA ILE A 46 9.57 14.80 -1.74
C ILE A 46 8.18 15.33 -1.39
N GLU A 47 8.09 16.59 -0.97
CA GLU A 47 6.82 17.23 -0.67
C GLU A 47 6.10 17.62 -1.96
N THR A 48 4.79 17.39 -2.03
CA THR A 48 3.97 17.67 -3.22
C THR A 48 2.70 18.40 -2.82
N SER A 49 2.16 19.25 -3.69
CA SER A 49 0.89 19.95 -3.46
C SER A 49 -0.38 19.08 -3.56
N THR A 50 -0.26 17.78 -3.84
CA THR A 50 -1.39 16.84 -3.98
C THR A 50 -1.99 16.49 -2.62
N GLY A 51 -3.20 15.91 -2.59
CA GLY A 51 -3.87 15.52 -1.34
C GLY A 51 -3.06 14.56 -0.44
N SER A 52 -2.11 13.79 -0.99
CA SER A 52 -1.17 12.97 -0.19
C SER A 52 -0.11 13.82 0.55
N GLY A 53 0.19 15.02 0.04
CA GLY A 53 1.21 15.93 0.57
C GLY A 53 2.65 15.54 0.25
N HIS A 54 2.89 14.34 -0.30
CA HIS A 54 4.23 13.88 -0.64
C HIS A 54 4.23 12.80 -1.74
N ALA A 55 5.38 12.66 -2.40
CA ALA A 55 5.74 11.57 -3.28
C ALA A 55 7.06 10.95 -2.82
N PHE A 56 7.40 9.78 -3.36
CA PHE A 56 8.68 9.13 -3.14
C PHE A 56 9.37 8.92 -4.46
N ILE A 57 10.69 9.14 -4.52
CA ILE A 57 11.54 8.61 -5.61
C ILE A 57 12.17 7.32 -5.10
N LEU A 58 12.02 6.25 -5.87
CA LEU A 58 12.51 4.92 -5.49
C LEU A 58 13.73 4.52 -6.33
N ARG A 59 14.73 3.94 -5.68
CA ARG A 59 15.90 3.31 -6.30
C ARG A 59 16.11 1.91 -5.73
N ARG A 60 16.31 0.92 -6.58
CA ARG A 60 16.69 -0.44 -6.17
C ARG A 60 18.21 -0.58 -6.20
N TYR A 61 18.78 -1.27 -5.20
CA TYR A 61 20.23 -1.34 -5.01
C TYR A 61 20.88 -2.61 -5.57
N ASP A 62 20.10 -3.59 -5.98
CA ASP A 62 20.57 -4.78 -6.70
C ASP A 62 21.01 -4.44 -8.13
N THR A 63 20.19 -3.70 -8.88
CA THR A 63 20.51 -3.25 -10.25
C THR A 63 20.95 -1.79 -10.32
N GLY A 64 20.76 -1.02 -9.26
CA GLY A 64 21.03 0.42 -9.23
C GLY A 64 19.97 1.28 -9.94
N ALA A 65 18.93 0.67 -10.50
CA ALA A 65 17.91 1.37 -11.29
C ALA A 65 16.98 2.26 -10.45
N VAL A 66 16.47 3.31 -11.07
CA VAL A 66 15.56 4.31 -10.48
C VAL A 66 14.18 4.19 -11.14
N SER A 67 13.11 4.29 -10.35
CA SER A 67 11.74 4.18 -10.87
C SER A 67 11.30 5.46 -11.60
N LEU A 68 11.17 5.36 -12.91
CA LEU A 68 10.75 6.44 -13.81
C LEU A 68 9.37 6.98 -13.45
N THR A 69 8.40 6.10 -13.18
CA THR A 69 7.01 6.49 -12.88
C THR A 69 6.95 7.29 -11.58
N THR A 70 7.71 6.89 -10.56
CA THR A 70 7.76 7.64 -9.29
C THR A 70 8.48 8.98 -9.44
N MET A 71 9.51 9.03 -10.29
CA MET A 71 10.23 10.26 -10.64
C MET A 71 9.31 11.24 -11.36
N PHE A 72 8.53 10.78 -12.34
CA PHE A 72 7.56 11.58 -13.08
C PHE A 72 6.47 12.14 -12.16
N ARG A 73 5.88 11.31 -11.28
CA ARG A 73 4.85 11.77 -10.32
C ARG A 73 5.39 12.75 -9.27
N ALA A 74 6.65 12.63 -8.89
CA ALA A 74 7.29 13.58 -7.98
C ALA A 74 7.55 14.94 -8.65
N ALA A 75 7.90 14.93 -9.94
CA ALA A 75 8.12 16.14 -10.74
C ALA A 75 6.80 16.84 -11.12
N PHE A 76 5.79 16.06 -11.53
CA PHE A 76 4.52 16.54 -12.06
C PHE A 76 3.32 15.98 -11.27
N PRO A 77 3.13 16.39 -10.00
CA PRO A 77 2.13 15.83 -9.09
C PRO A 77 0.67 16.00 -9.51
N LYS A 78 0.40 16.88 -10.47
CA LYS A 78 -0.93 17.16 -11.04
C LYS A 78 -1.05 16.73 -12.51
N ALA A 79 -0.06 16.05 -13.07
CA ALA A 79 -0.13 15.58 -14.45
C ALA A 79 -1.15 14.45 -14.59
N ASP A 80 -1.72 14.35 -15.79
CA ASP A 80 -2.64 13.28 -16.15
C ASP A 80 -1.88 11.96 -16.32
N GLU A 81 -2.58 10.84 -16.08
CA GLU A 81 -2.02 9.50 -16.26
C GLU A 81 -1.61 9.24 -17.72
N GLN A 82 -2.25 9.91 -18.68
CA GLN A 82 -1.90 9.78 -20.10
C GLN A 82 -0.51 10.35 -20.39
N SER A 83 -0.17 11.53 -19.87
CA SER A 83 1.17 12.11 -20.04
C SER A 83 2.25 11.24 -19.39
N GLU A 84 1.95 10.59 -18.26
CA GLU A 84 2.85 9.60 -17.65
C GLU A 84 3.06 8.40 -18.59
N LYS A 85 1.99 7.87 -19.19
CA LYS A 85 2.06 6.75 -20.13
C LYS A 85 2.85 7.11 -21.38
N ASP A 86 2.62 8.29 -21.95
CA ASP A 86 3.30 8.77 -23.16
C ASP A 86 4.80 8.92 -22.93
N GLU A 87 5.20 9.50 -21.79
CA GLU A 87 6.61 9.64 -21.42
C GLU A 87 7.25 8.27 -21.14
N VAL A 88 6.55 7.37 -20.44
CA VAL A 88 7.03 6.00 -20.20
C VAL A 88 7.20 5.24 -21.52
N GLN A 89 6.26 5.38 -22.45
CA GLN A 89 6.32 4.74 -23.75
C GLN A 89 7.49 5.29 -24.57
N TRP A 90 7.65 6.62 -24.60
CA TRP A 90 8.80 7.24 -25.26
C TRP A 90 10.13 6.74 -24.68
N VAL A 91 10.27 6.61 -23.36
CA VAL A 91 11.51 6.08 -22.77
C VAL A 91 11.76 4.63 -23.19
N LYS A 92 10.73 3.78 -23.24
CA LYS A 92 10.86 2.39 -23.71
C LYS A 92 11.29 2.29 -25.18
N ASP A 93 10.83 3.21 -26.02
CA ASP A 93 11.09 3.16 -27.46
C ASP A 93 12.46 3.74 -27.83
N ASN A 94 13.07 4.57 -26.97
CA ASN A 94 14.32 5.28 -27.28
C ASN A 94 15.52 4.78 -26.46
N TYR A 95 15.31 4.03 -25.37
CA TYR A 95 16.40 3.56 -24.50
C TYR A 95 16.28 2.07 -24.19
N ASP A 96 17.44 1.41 -24.05
CA ASP A 96 17.47 0.03 -23.58
C ASP A 96 17.19 -0.04 -22.08
N LEU A 97 16.12 -0.75 -21.72
CA LEU A 97 15.70 -0.99 -20.35
C LEU A 97 16.00 -2.41 -19.87
N SER A 98 16.72 -3.20 -20.67
CA SER A 98 17.13 -4.55 -20.30
C SER A 98 17.98 -4.54 -19.02
N GLY A 99 17.74 -5.52 -18.13
CA GLY A 99 18.45 -5.63 -16.85
C GLY A 99 18.08 -4.61 -15.76
N ASN A 100 17.32 -3.55 -16.06
CA ASN A 100 16.94 -2.56 -15.05
C ASN A 100 15.84 -3.05 -14.09
N ASN A 101 14.91 -3.86 -14.61
CA ASN A 101 13.82 -4.48 -13.84
C ASN A 101 13.66 -5.94 -14.24
N GLY A 102 13.12 -6.75 -13.34
CA GLY A 102 12.76 -8.13 -13.63
C GLY A 102 11.80 -8.25 -14.81
N SER A 103 12.03 -9.26 -15.64
CA SER A 103 11.19 -9.59 -16.80
C SER A 103 10.60 -10.98 -16.62
N SER A 104 9.47 -11.27 -17.26
CA SER A 104 8.90 -12.63 -17.24
C SER A 104 9.87 -13.68 -17.79
N LYS A 105 10.83 -13.26 -18.63
CA LYS A 105 11.87 -14.14 -19.20
C LYS A 105 13.08 -14.32 -18.28
N ASP A 106 13.33 -13.38 -17.37
CA ASP A 106 14.50 -13.38 -16.51
C ASP A 106 14.07 -13.36 -15.04
N THR A 107 14.08 -14.54 -14.44
CA THR A 107 13.69 -14.77 -13.04
C THR A 107 14.80 -14.43 -12.04
N SER A 108 16.00 -14.05 -12.52
CA SER A 108 17.11 -13.70 -11.63
C SER A 108 16.84 -12.40 -10.86
N ILE A 109 16.14 -11.45 -11.49
CA ILE A 109 15.78 -10.15 -10.92
C ILE A 109 14.28 -10.12 -10.67
N THR A 110 13.85 -9.91 -9.43
CA THR A 110 12.42 -9.75 -9.13
C THR A 110 11.86 -8.48 -9.78
N ARG A 111 10.70 -8.61 -10.41
CA ARG A 111 9.97 -7.52 -11.06
C ARG A 111 9.25 -6.64 -10.03
N LEU A 112 9.60 -5.35 -10.03
CA LEU A 112 8.86 -4.31 -9.29
C LEU A 112 7.88 -3.59 -10.23
N ALA A 113 6.82 -3.03 -9.67
CA ALA A 113 5.83 -2.27 -10.44
C ALA A 113 6.46 -1.00 -11.08
N GLY A 114 5.87 -0.57 -12.20
CA GLY A 114 6.32 0.59 -12.96
C GLY A 114 7.53 0.32 -13.87
N THR A 115 8.00 1.40 -14.50
CA THR A 115 9.18 1.38 -15.38
C THR A 115 10.41 1.83 -14.61
N TRP A 116 11.52 1.15 -14.78
CA TRP A 116 12.78 1.43 -14.10
C TRP A 116 13.86 1.70 -15.14
N VAL A 117 14.66 2.73 -14.87
CA VAL A 117 15.72 3.23 -15.76
C VAL A 117 17.07 3.14 -15.06
N GLY A 118 18.14 2.98 -15.85
CA GLY A 118 19.51 3.00 -15.33
C GLY A 118 19.87 4.36 -14.70
N PRO A 119 20.90 4.41 -13.84
CA PRO A 119 21.27 5.61 -13.09
C PRO A 119 21.67 6.80 -13.98
N GLU A 120 22.36 6.55 -15.09
CA GLU A 120 22.78 7.60 -16.03
C GLU A 120 21.57 8.23 -16.74
N LEU A 121 20.65 7.40 -17.23
CA LEU A 121 19.40 7.87 -17.83
C LEU A 121 18.51 8.59 -16.81
N ALA A 122 18.49 8.12 -15.56
CA ALA A 122 17.77 8.81 -14.49
C ALA A 122 18.31 10.23 -14.26
N ARG A 123 19.63 10.45 -14.33
CA ARG A 123 20.24 11.80 -14.22
C ARG A 123 19.83 12.69 -15.40
N GLU A 124 19.86 12.16 -16.63
CA GLU A 124 19.44 12.89 -17.83
C GLU A 124 17.96 13.33 -17.77
N LEU A 125 17.08 12.39 -17.42
CA LEU A 125 15.65 12.67 -17.23
C LEU A 125 15.43 13.59 -16.02
N GLY A 126 16.21 13.43 -14.96
CA GLY A 126 16.22 14.29 -13.78
C GLY A 126 16.42 15.76 -14.13
N LYS A 127 17.36 16.07 -15.04
CA LYS A 127 17.55 17.45 -15.56
C LYS A 127 16.31 17.96 -16.27
N SER A 128 15.71 17.13 -17.11
CA SER A 128 14.48 17.49 -17.84
C SER A 128 13.29 17.73 -16.90
N TYR A 129 13.26 17.02 -15.76
CA TYR A 129 12.20 17.10 -14.75
C TYR A 129 12.50 18.09 -13.63
N LEU A 130 13.61 18.83 -13.70
CA LEU A 130 14.08 19.75 -12.67
C LEU A 130 14.33 19.07 -11.31
N LEU A 131 14.73 17.79 -11.33
CA LEU A 131 15.07 16.96 -10.17
C LEU A 131 16.59 16.66 -10.08
N ASP A 132 17.44 17.34 -10.84
CA ASP A 132 18.86 16.99 -11.05
C ASP A 132 19.63 16.67 -9.76
N ASP A 133 19.65 17.61 -8.79
CA ASP A 133 20.36 17.44 -7.52
C ASP A 133 19.76 16.31 -6.66
N LEU A 134 18.43 16.16 -6.69
CA LEU A 134 17.73 15.12 -5.92
C LEU A 134 17.99 13.72 -6.49
N ILE A 135 18.07 13.60 -7.82
CA ILE A 135 18.43 12.34 -8.47
C ILE A 135 19.89 12.02 -8.25
N SER A 136 20.79 13.00 -8.36
CA SER A 136 22.20 12.81 -8.05
C SER A 136 22.37 12.30 -6.62
N LEU A 137 21.66 12.88 -5.64
CA LEU A 137 21.64 12.40 -4.26
C LEU A 137 21.15 10.94 -4.14
N VAL A 138 20.09 10.55 -4.84
CA VAL A 138 19.54 9.18 -4.79
C VAL A 138 20.48 8.17 -5.45
N VAL A 139 21.14 8.55 -6.53
CA VAL A 139 22.09 7.70 -7.28
C VAL A 139 23.43 7.55 -6.55
N ASP A 140 23.88 8.59 -5.85
CA ASP A 140 25.14 8.58 -5.10
C ASP A 140 24.98 7.98 -3.69
N ALA A 141 23.76 7.94 -3.16
CA ALA A 141 23.46 7.28 -1.89
C ALA A 141 23.94 5.82 -1.90
N ARG A 142 24.65 5.42 -0.84
CA ARG A 142 25.12 4.04 -0.62
C ARG A 142 24.56 3.52 0.70
N PRO A 143 23.89 2.37 0.70
CA PRO A 143 23.49 1.73 1.94
C PRO A 143 24.74 1.28 2.71
N ASP A 144 24.73 1.45 4.02
CA ASP A 144 25.66 0.80 4.93
C ASP A 144 25.52 -0.74 4.80
N PRO A 145 26.59 -1.48 4.45
CA PRO A 145 26.58 -2.94 4.38
C PRO A 145 26.21 -3.62 5.71
N ASN A 146 26.50 -2.96 6.83
CA ASN A 146 26.22 -3.47 8.18
C ASN A 146 24.91 -2.90 8.75
N GLY A 147 24.18 -2.09 7.98
CA GLY A 147 22.95 -1.44 8.42
C GLY A 147 21.80 -2.44 8.59
N ASN A 148 21.14 -2.42 9.74
CA ASN A 148 19.90 -3.18 9.93
C ASN A 148 18.70 -2.40 9.38
N TYR A 149 18.27 -2.75 8.17
CA TYR A 149 17.18 -2.07 7.48
C TYR A 149 15.81 -2.65 7.82
N ARG A 150 14.82 -1.75 7.91
CA ARG A 150 13.42 -2.14 8.13
C ARG A 150 12.91 -2.98 6.95
N ARG A 151 12.37 -4.16 7.24
CA ARG A 151 11.70 -5.04 6.25
C ARG A 151 10.22 -4.64 6.10
N SER A 152 9.73 -4.47 4.87
CA SER A 152 8.29 -4.36 4.61
C SER A 152 7.66 -5.75 4.52
N GLY A 153 7.24 -6.27 5.66
CA GLY A 153 6.43 -7.47 5.72
C GLY A 153 5.35 -7.28 6.77
N LYS A 154 4.10 -7.58 6.44
CA LYS A 154 2.94 -7.53 7.34
C LYS A 154 2.96 -8.65 8.40
N GLY A 155 4.15 -9.04 8.84
CA GLY A 155 4.41 -10.15 9.76
C GLY A 155 5.67 -9.96 10.61
N ALA A 156 6.16 -8.74 10.79
CA ALA A 156 7.29 -8.44 11.69
C ALA A 156 6.89 -8.51 13.18
N ALA A 157 6.21 -9.59 13.57
CA ALA A 157 5.98 -10.03 14.93
C ALA A 157 6.01 -11.57 14.97
N ALA A 158 7.15 -12.15 14.58
CA ALA A 158 7.50 -13.51 14.95
C ALA A 158 9.03 -13.59 15.05
N THR A 159 9.55 -13.11 16.17
CA THR A 159 10.90 -13.45 16.62
C THR A 159 10.95 -14.98 16.80
N PRO A 160 11.87 -15.70 16.14
CA PRO A 160 12.13 -17.08 16.53
C PRO A 160 12.76 -17.03 17.92
N ARG A 161 12.03 -17.55 18.92
CA ARG A 161 12.59 -17.88 20.23
C ARG A 161 13.78 -18.85 19.99
N PRO A 162 14.96 -18.60 20.56
CA PRO A 162 16.00 -19.62 20.60
C PRO A 162 15.45 -20.84 21.38
N PRO A 163 15.70 -22.08 20.93
CA PRO A 163 15.31 -23.25 21.70
C PRO A 163 16.08 -23.25 23.01
N SER A 164 15.38 -23.03 24.11
CA SER A 164 15.86 -23.32 25.46
C SER A 164 16.05 -24.83 25.56
N SER A 165 17.30 -25.27 25.48
CA SER A 165 17.74 -26.59 25.91
C SER A 165 17.55 -26.73 27.42
N THR A 166 16.48 -27.37 27.84
CA THR A 166 16.31 -27.90 29.20
C THR A 166 16.68 -29.37 29.22
N ASP A 167 17.83 -29.64 29.85
CA ASP A 167 18.10 -30.72 30.78
C ASP A 167 17.51 -32.11 30.52
N SER A 168 18.39 -33.03 30.11
CA SER A 168 18.38 -34.41 30.58
C SER A 168 19.59 -34.61 31.49
N ALA A 169 19.31 -34.81 32.77
CA ALA A 169 20.27 -35.13 33.82
C ALA A 169 20.61 -36.62 33.79
N VAL A 170 21.90 -36.99 33.68
CA VAL A 170 22.47 -38.24 34.24
C VAL A 170 23.95 -38.01 34.62
N ASN A 171 24.15 -37.77 35.91
CA ASN A 171 25.16 -38.34 36.83
C ASN A 171 26.48 -38.96 36.29
N ASN A 172 27.65 -38.40 36.69
CA ASN A 172 28.63 -39.08 37.57
C ASN A 172 29.98 -38.33 37.75
N GLN A 173 30.35 -38.14 39.04
CA GLN A 173 31.68 -38.23 39.70
C GLN A 173 32.87 -37.37 39.21
N ALA A 174 33.34 -36.39 40.00
CA ALA A 174 34.36 -36.45 41.10
C ALA A 174 35.73 -35.94 40.57
N SER A 175 36.59 -35.12 41.21
CA SER A 175 36.81 -34.64 42.59
C SER A 175 37.67 -33.36 42.58
N ALA A 176 37.71 -32.66 43.73
CA ALA A 176 38.88 -32.01 44.35
C ALA A 176 38.90 -30.46 44.53
N THR A 177 38.72 -30.09 45.82
CA THR A 177 39.41 -29.07 46.65
C THR A 177 39.11 -27.57 46.50
N SER A 178 38.46 -27.06 47.55
CA SER A 178 38.16 -25.69 48.02
C SER A 178 39.40 -24.92 48.56
N PRO A 179 39.30 -23.78 49.30
CA PRO A 179 38.25 -22.74 49.44
C PRO A 179 38.75 -21.27 49.47
N SER A 180 37.87 -20.27 49.27
CA SER A 180 37.93 -18.94 49.91
C SER A 180 36.62 -18.18 49.64
N ILE A 181 35.62 -18.26 50.52
CA ILE A 181 35.26 -17.30 51.58
C ILE A 181 34.86 -15.88 51.07
N ALA A 182 33.53 -15.71 50.97
CA ALA A 182 32.71 -14.52 51.29
C ALA A 182 32.60 -13.36 50.26
N PRO A 183 31.67 -12.40 50.44
CA PRO A 183 30.25 -12.53 50.09
C PRO A 183 29.70 -11.38 49.20
N ASN A 184 28.51 -11.61 48.63
CA ASN A 184 27.53 -10.65 48.04
C ASN A 184 27.61 -9.18 48.56
N PRO A 185 27.19 -8.13 47.79
CA PRO A 185 25.77 -8.04 47.39
C PRO A 185 25.37 -7.15 46.16
N SER A 186 24.07 -7.31 45.89
CA SER A 186 23.06 -6.50 45.21
C SER A 186 23.24 -4.98 44.99
N LYS A 187 22.56 -4.52 43.92
CA LYS A 187 21.94 -3.19 43.71
C LYS A 187 22.67 -1.98 44.31
N ARG A 188 23.30 -1.17 43.46
CA ARG A 188 23.61 0.21 43.82
C ARG A 188 23.41 1.20 42.67
N ARG A 189 22.24 1.84 42.72
CA ARG A 189 21.97 3.24 42.40
C ARG A 189 23.19 4.10 42.76
N LYS A 190 23.76 4.82 41.81
CA LYS A 190 24.82 5.81 42.07
C LYS A 190 24.24 7.20 41.87
N GLU A 191 24.00 7.84 43.00
CA GLU A 191 23.74 9.26 43.16
C GLU A 191 25.09 10.02 43.19
N SER A 192 25.03 11.25 42.66
CA SER A 192 25.71 12.51 43.07
C SER A 192 27.13 12.54 43.65
N SER A 193 27.94 13.47 43.09
CA SER A 193 28.84 14.43 43.77
C SER A 193 29.49 15.37 42.73
N PRO A 194 30.08 16.55 43.07
CA PRO A 194 29.60 17.64 43.93
C PRO A 194 29.78 19.05 43.29
N VAL A 195 29.26 20.09 43.98
CA VAL A 195 29.31 21.54 43.67
C VAL A 195 30.52 22.23 44.34
N PRO A 196 31.03 23.37 43.79
CA PRO A 196 31.53 24.48 44.61
C PRO A 196 30.73 25.80 44.43
N ALA A 197 30.69 26.59 45.50
CA ALA A 197 29.75 27.65 45.87
C ALA A 197 29.82 29.02 45.11
N PRO A 198 28.76 29.87 45.21
CA PRO A 198 28.69 31.22 44.61
C PRO A 198 29.00 32.39 45.59
N PRO A 199 29.31 33.61 45.10
CA PRO A 199 29.39 34.84 45.91
C PRO A 199 28.06 35.64 45.97
N PRO A 200 27.94 36.62 46.91
CA PRO A 200 26.66 37.07 47.50
C PRO A 200 25.99 38.30 46.84
N SER A 201 24.69 38.43 47.10
CA SER A 201 23.77 39.53 46.72
C SER A 201 23.78 40.73 47.69
N PRO A 202 23.24 41.91 47.27
CA PRO A 202 21.98 42.44 47.85
C PRO A 202 21.15 43.32 46.86
N PRO A 203 20.07 44.04 47.27
CA PRO A 203 18.80 43.65 47.90
C PRO A 203 17.57 44.08 47.03
N PRO A 204 16.30 43.88 47.47
CA PRO A 204 15.14 43.70 46.59
C PRO A 204 14.24 44.95 46.45
N GLU A 205 13.71 45.18 45.23
CA GLU A 205 12.56 46.04 45.02
C GLU A 205 11.33 45.28 44.52
N ARG A 206 10.23 45.62 45.20
CA ARG A 206 8.86 45.17 45.07
C ARG A 206 8.28 45.62 43.72
N ARG A 207 7.41 44.81 43.10
CA ARG A 207 6.05 45.22 42.68
C ARG A 207 5.29 44.10 41.94
N ASN A 208 4.27 43.61 42.64
CA ASN A 208 2.86 43.36 42.25
C ASN A 208 2.49 42.37 41.12
N PRO A 209 1.49 41.48 41.38
CA PRO A 209 0.82 40.68 40.37
C PRO A 209 -0.47 41.39 39.85
N LEU A 210 -0.72 41.30 38.54
CA LEU A 210 -2.03 41.59 37.94
C LEU A 210 -2.44 40.35 37.11
N ARG A 211 -3.47 39.58 37.48
CA ARG A 211 -4.92 39.85 37.56
C ARG A 211 -5.61 39.78 36.19
N ARG A 212 -6.46 38.74 36.02
CA ARG A 212 -7.77 38.61 35.28
C ARG A 212 -7.85 39.24 33.86
N SER A 213 -8.53 38.74 32.84
CA SER A 213 -9.76 37.93 32.70
C SER A 213 -10.13 37.89 31.21
N ASN A 214 -10.97 36.92 30.82
CA ASN A 214 -12.08 37.02 29.85
C ASN A 214 -11.92 37.78 28.51
N ARG A 215 -12.20 37.01 27.44
CA ARG A 215 -13.22 37.28 26.41
C ARG A 215 -13.09 38.60 25.65
N THR A 216 -12.73 38.53 24.37
CA THR A 216 -13.50 39.23 23.32
C THR A 216 -13.45 38.45 21.99
N LYS A 217 -14.62 38.36 21.36
CA LYS A 217 -14.86 37.83 20.02
C LYS A 217 -14.37 38.88 19.02
N SER A 218 -13.56 38.48 18.04
CA SER A 218 -13.22 39.33 16.89
C SER A 218 -14.31 39.23 15.81
N PRO A 219 -14.66 40.32 15.12
CA PRO A 219 -15.82 40.40 14.23
C PRO A 219 -15.50 39.94 12.80
N ALA A 220 -16.53 39.39 12.13
CA ALA A 220 -16.49 38.92 10.75
C ALA A 220 -16.32 40.06 9.72
N PRO A 221 -15.69 39.78 8.55
CA PRO A 221 -15.54 40.76 7.48
C PRO A 221 -16.86 41.03 6.74
N LYS A 222 -17.07 42.31 6.42
CA LYS A 222 -18.21 42.84 5.65
C LYS A 222 -18.15 42.33 4.21
N VAL A 223 -19.24 41.70 3.76
CA VAL A 223 -19.45 41.31 2.36
C VAL A 223 -19.94 42.54 1.60
N SER A 224 -19.16 42.97 0.60
CA SER A 224 -19.55 43.98 -0.38
C SER A 224 -20.49 43.34 -1.40
N VAL A 225 -21.69 43.88 -1.52
CA VAL A 225 -22.73 43.46 -2.46
C VAL A 225 -22.53 44.27 -3.74
N LEU A 226 -22.21 43.60 -4.85
CA LEU A 226 -22.26 44.19 -6.19
C LEU A 226 -23.48 43.66 -6.96
N PRO A 227 -24.07 44.47 -7.86
CA PRO A 227 -25.38 44.22 -8.43
C PRO A 227 -25.39 43.18 -9.55
N LEU A 228 -26.48 42.43 -9.50
CA LEU A 228 -26.99 41.39 -10.40
C LEU A 228 -27.19 41.90 -11.84
N VAL A 229 -26.37 41.40 -12.78
CA VAL A 229 -26.64 41.50 -14.23
C VAL A 229 -27.35 40.23 -14.68
N LYS A 230 -28.56 40.42 -15.22
CA LYS A 230 -29.43 39.37 -15.77
C LYS A 230 -28.85 38.84 -17.09
N THR A 231 -28.77 37.52 -17.22
CA THR A 231 -28.60 36.83 -18.52
C THR A 231 -29.77 35.87 -18.79
N PRO A 232 -30.20 35.74 -20.06
CA PRO A 232 -31.51 35.18 -20.40
C PRO A 232 -31.58 33.66 -20.39
N SER A 233 -32.76 33.19 -19.97
CA SER A 233 -33.32 31.84 -20.04
C SER A 233 -33.08 31.15 -21.39
N ARG A 234 -32.41 30.00 -21.37
CA ARG A 234 -32.45 29.03 -22.47
C ARG A 234 -33.43 27.91 -22.12
N LYS A 235 -34.52 27.89 -22.88
CA LYS A 235 -35.55 26.85 -22.89
C LYS A 235 -34.94 25.50 -23.28
N ALA A 236 -35.31 24.48 -22.52
CA ALA A 236 -35.12 23.08 -22.89
C ALA A 236 -35.92 22.78 -24.16
N VAL A 237 -35.23 22.25 -25.18
CA VAL A 237 -35.86 21.67 -26.36
C VAL A 237 -35.55 20.18 -26.35
N ARG A 238 -36.62 19.44 -26.02
CA ARG A 238 -36.83 18.01 -26.25
C ARG A 238 -36.61 17.73 -27.73
N ARG A 239 -35.66 16.85 -28.08
CA ARG A 239 -35.47 16.40 -29.46
C ARG A 239 -36.13 15.03 -29.61
N GLU A 240 -37.20 15.04 -30.40
CA GLU A 240 -37.95 13.89 -30.86
C GLU A 240 -37.16 13.12 -31.93
N VAL A 241 -37.38 11.81 -31.87
CA VAL A 241 -37.11 10.81 -32.90
C VAL A 241 -37.88 11.19 -34.17
N LYS A 242 -37.21 11.18 -35.32
CA LYS A 242 -37.89 10.99 -36.60
C LYS A 242 -36.99 10.18 -37.55
N GLU A 243 -37.44 8.95 -37.82
CA GLU A 243 -37.11 8.15 -38.99
C GLU A 243 -37.75 8.74 -40.27
N GLU A 244 -37.05 8.58 -41.39
CA GLU A 244 -37.44 8.66 -42.82
C GLU A 244 -36.32 9.41 -43.57
N GLU A 245 -35.91 9.11 -44.78
CA GLU A 245 -36.02 7.96 -45.70
C GLU A 245 -35.01 8.31 -46.82
N VAL A 246 -34.45 7.29 -47.43
CA VAL A 246 -33.42 7.30 -48.48
C VAL A 246 -33.77 8.21 -49.67
N VAL A 247 -32.84 9.07 -50.10
CA VAL A 247 -32.51 9.30 -51.53
C VAL A 247 -31.03 9.73 -51.67
N THR A 248 -30.17 8.81 -52.12
CA THR A 248 -28.90 9.12 -52.80
C THR A 248 -29.19 9.72 -54.18
N PRO A 249 -28.41 10.69 -54.69
CA PRO A 249 -27.22 10.28 -55.46
C PRO A 249 -26.03 11.27 -55.50
N GLY A 250 -24.84 10.73 -55.73
CA GLY A 250 -23.91 11.32 -56.71
C GLY A 250 -22.53 11.77 -56.23
N GLY A 251 -21.58 10.84 -56.22
CA GLY A 251 -20.30 11.04 -56.94
C GLY A 251 -19.04 11.44 -56.16
N SER A 252 -17.99 10.64 -56.37
CA SER A 252 -16.53 10.92 -56.19
C SER A 252 -16.04 11.12 -54.75
N ASP A 253 -14.89 10.61 -54.30
CA ASP A 253 -13.78 9.83 -54.88
C ASP A 253 -12.92 9.36 -53.69
N GLU A 254 -12.19 8.25 -53.85
CA GLU A 254 -11.02 7.80 -53.07
C GLU A 254 -10.85 8.16 -51.57
N THR A 255 -11.04 7.19 -50.67
CA THR A 255 -9.94 6.58 -49.88
C THR A 255 -10.42 5.27 -49.26
N ALA A 256 -10.04 4.15 -49.87
CA ALA A 256 -10.13 2.81 -49.30
C ALA A 256 -8.82 2.52 -48.55
N VAL A 257 -8.84 2.51 -47.21
CA VAL A 257 -7.77 1.96 -46.38
C VAL A 257 -8.37 1.31 -45.12
N ASP A 258 -8.33 -0.03 -45.12
CA ASP A 258 -8.26 -0.98 -44.00
C ASP A 258 -9.32 -0.96 -42.88
N GLU A 259 -10.35 -1.80 -43.05
CA GLU A 259 -11.17 -2.39 -41.97
C GLU A 259 -10.67 -3.79 -41.54
N ASP A 260 -9.47 -4.22 -41.92
CA ASP A 260 -8.92 -5.55 -41.61
C ASP A 260 -7.96 -5.62 -40.40
N ALA A 261 -7.68 -4.49 -39.73
CA ALA A 261 -6.73 -4.47 -38.59
C ALA A 261 -7.36 -4.79 -37.23
N GLN A 262 -8.70 -4.80 -37.11
CA GLN A 262 -9.37 -4.98 -35.82
C GLN A 262 -9.77 -6.44 -35.51
N ALA A 263 -9.69 -7.35 -36.49
CA ALA A 263 -10.01 -8.76 -36.31
C ALA A 263 -8.82 -9.63 -35.85
N VAL A 264 -7.59 -9.12 -35.88
CA VAL A 264 -6.38 -9.91 -35.56
C VAL A 264 -5.96 -9.77 -34.08
N GLU A 265 -6.39 -8.72 -33.39
CA GLU A 265 -6.03 -8.50 -31.97
C GLU A 265 -6.91 -9.31 -31.00
N ASP A 266 -8.14 -9.66 -31.38
CA ASP A 266 -9.03 -10.50 -30.56
C ASP A 266 -8.58 -11.98 -30.51
N VAL A 267 -7.93 -12.50 -31.57
CA VAL A 267 -7.49 -13.90 -31.63
C VAL A 267 -6.30 -14.18 -30.70
N ALA A 268 -5.43 -13.19 -30.46
CA ALA A 268 -4.30 -13.33 -29.55
C ALA A 268 -4.71 -13.25 -28.07
N GLY A 269 -5.77 -12.49 -27.76
CA GLY A 269 -6.34 -12.41 -26.41
C GLY A 269 -7.05 -13.69 -25.98
N GLU A 270 -7.78 -14.33 -26.89
CA GLU A 270 -8.51 -15.57 -26.61
C GLU A 270 -7.59 -16.74 -26.25
N GLN A 271 -6.44 -16.88 -26.91
CA GLN A 271 -5.49 -17.96 -26.60
C GLN A 271 -4.90 -17.84 -25.20
N LEU A 272 -4.62 -16.62 -24.74
CA LEU A 272 -4.09 -16.36 -23.39
C LEU A 272 -5.18 -16.64 -22.33
N HIS A 273 -6.43 -16.26 -22.63
CA HIS A 273 -7.57 -16.57 -21.77
C HIS A 273 -7.81 -18.09 -21.66
N GLN A 274 -7.65 -18.83 -22.76
CA GLN A 274 -7.80 -20.28 -22.77
C GLN A 274 -6.74 -20.97 -21.89
N GLN A 275 -5.48 -20.50 -21.94
CA GLN A 275 -4.40 -21.01 -21.10
C GLN A 275 -4.64 -20.74 -19.61
N ASP A 276 -5.12 -19.55 -19.25
CA ASP A 276 -5.48 -19.21 -17.87
C ASP A 276 -6.60 -20.14 -17.33
N ILE A 277 -7.60 -20.46 -18.16
CA ILE A 277 -8.68 -21.40 -17.80
C ILE A 277 -8.12 -22.81 -17.57
N GLU A 278 -7.20 -23.27 -18.42
CA GLU A 278 -6.58 -24.58 -18.29
C GLU A 278 -5.73 -24.68 -17.01
N GLU A 279 -4.92 -23.67 -16.71
CA GLU A 279 -4.13 -23.61 -15.48
C GLU A 279 -5.01 -23.63 -14.23
N GLN A 280 -6.11 -22.87 -14.24
CA GLN A 280 -7.08 -22.86 -13.12
C GLN A 280 -7.74 -24.23 -12.92
N LYS A 281 -8.08 -24.94 -14.01
CA LYS A 281 -8.66 -26.29 -13.93
C LYS A 281 -7.68 -27.28 -13.31
N VAL A 282 -6.40 -27.25 -13.73
CA VAL A 282 -5.34 -28.10 -13.17
C VAL A 282 -5.15 -27.82 -11.68
N LEU A 283 -5.16 -26.55 -11.27
CA LEU A 283 -5.05 -26.17 -9.86
C LEU A 283 -6.21 -26.70 -9.02
N ILE A 284 -7.44 -26.59 -9.53
CA ILE A 284 -8.65 -27.10 -8.86
C ILE A 284 -8.60 -28.62 -8.73
N GLU A 285 -8.17 -29.33 -9.77
CA GLU A 285 -8.01 -30.79 -9.73
C GLU A 285 -6.96 -31.22 -8.71
N GLY A 286 -5.81 -30.53 -8.65
CA GLY A 286 -4.77 -30.77 -7.64
C GLY A 286 -5.27 -30.54 -6.21
N LEU A 287 -6.04 -29.46 -5.98
CA LEU A 287 -6.63 -29.18 -4.67
C LEU A 287 -7.69 -30.23 -4.28
N LYS A 288 -8.50 -30.70 -5.22
CA LYS A 288 -9.46 -31.79 -4.99
C LYS A 288 -8.76 -33.11 -4.67
N ALA A 289 -7.70 -33.46 -5.40
CA ALA A 289 -6.90 -34.65 -5.14
C ALA A 289 -6.27 -34.61 -3.75
N LYS A 290 -5.70 -33.46 -3.36
CA LYS A 290 -5.13 -33.25 -2.02
C LYS A 290 -6.18 -33.37 -0.92
N ARG A 291 -7.38 -32.82 -1.12
CA ARG A 291 -8.50 -32.95 -0.17
C ARG A 291 -8.94 -34.41 -0.01
N ASN A 292 -9.06 -35.15 -1.12
CA ASN A 292 -9.45 -36.56 -1.09
C ASN A 292 -8.38 -37.44 -0.42
N ALA A 293 -7.09 -37.16 -0.64
CA ALA A 293 -6.01 -37.84 0.06
C ALA A 293 -6.03 -37.54 1.57
N ALA A 294 -6.29 -36.29 1.95
CA ALA A 294 -6.42 -35.91 3.36
C ALA A 294 -7.63 -36.59 4.04
N MET A 295 -8.78 -36.69 3.35
CA MET A 295 -9.95 -37.41 3.88
C MET A 295 -9.71 -38.91 4.00
N LYS A 296 -9.05 -39.55 3.03
CA LYS A 296 -8.67 -40.97 3.15
C LYS A 296 -7.68 -41.23 4.29
N ALA A 297 -6.77 -40.30 4.55
CA ALA A 297 -5.84 -40.40 5.67
C ALA A 297 -6.53 -40.22 7.03
N SER A 298 -7.62 -39.46 7.12
CA SER A 298 -8.36 -39.28 8.38
C SER A 298 -9.36 -40.42 8.69
N ASP A 299 -9.83 -41.14 7.67
CA ASP A 299 -10.85 -42.19 7.83
C ASP A 299 -10.27 -43.60 8.09
N GLY A 300 -8.94 -43.73 8.10
CA GLY A 300 -8.22 -45.01 8.24
C GLY A 300 -7.74 -45.37 9.65
N ASP A 301 -8.06 -44.57 10.68
CA ASP A 301 -7.55 -44.78 12.05
C ASP A 301 -8.65 -45.04 13.10
N ILE A 302 -9.82 -45.51 12.64
CA ILE A 302 -10.94 -45.93 13.50
C ILE A 302 -11.43 -47.31 13.05
N ASP A 303 -10.59 -48.35 13.18
CA ASP A 303 -11.11 -49.69 13.49
C ASP A 303 -10.00 -50.61 14.03
N GLY A 304 -10.21 -51.14 15.25
CA GLY A 304 -9.36 -52.22 15.78
C GLY A 304 -8.93 -52.13 17.24
N SER A 305 -9.86 -52.07 18.21
CA SER A 305 -9.68 -52.74 19.51
C SER A 305 -10.98 -52.82 20.31
N GLU A 306 -11.72 -53.91 20.15
CA GLU A 306 -12.76 -54.35 21.07
C GLU A 306 -12.21 -55.25 22.21
N LYS A 307 -12.73 -55.01 23.43
CA LYS A 307 -12.94 -55.91 24.58
C LYS A 307 -11.78 -56.34 25.48
N SER A 308 -11.81 -55.81 26.72
CA SER A 308 -11.95 -56.67 27.89
C SER A 308 -12.72 -56.00 29.04
N LEU A 309 -13.46 -56.84 29.75
CA LEU A 309 -14.51 -56.61 30.73
C LEU A 309 -13.99 -56.75 32.18
N VAL A 310 -14.63 -56.04 33.12
CA VAL A 310 -14.90 -56.41 34.54
C VAL A 310 -14.11 -55.72 35.71
N LYS A 311 -14.92 -54.96 36.48
CA LYS A 311 -14.94 -54.63 37.94
C LYS A 311 -13.94 -53.62 38.55
N ARG A 312 -14.47 -52.43 38.85
CA ARG A 312 -15.05 -52.02 40.17
C ARG A 312 -15.89 -50.75 39.94
N VAL A 313 -17.22 -50.84 39.97
CA VAL A 313 -18.08 -50.42 41.09
C VAL A 313 -17.73 -49.03 41.62
N ARG A 314 -18.46 -48.01 41.15
CA ARG A 314 -19.12 -47.03 42.03
C ARG A 314 -20.29 -46.39 41.28
N GLU A 315 -21.48 -46.67 41.78
CA GLU A 315 -22.73 -45.98 41.46
C GLU A 315 -22.58 -44.48 41.74
N GLU A 316 -23.09 -43.63 40.86
CA GLU A 316 -24.22 -42.74 41.13
C GLU A 316 -24.56 -41.94 39.85
N GLU A 317 -25.74 -42.27 39.34
CA GLU A 317 -26.81 -41.43 38.78
C GLU A 317 -26.52 -40.26 37.81
N GLU A 318 -27.38 -40.26 36.80
CA GLU A 318 -27.59 -39.26 35.77
C GLU A 318 -27.86 -37.86 36.34
N GLU A 319 -26.87 -36.97 36.27
CA GLU A 319 -27.15 -35.55 36.14
C GLU A 319 -26.55 -35.03 34.85
N ALA A 320 -27.44 -34.73 33.90
CA ALA A 320 -27.09 -34.02 32.67
C ALA A 320 -26.26 -32.79 33.03
N LEU A 321 -24.98 -32.77 32.63
CA LEU A 321 -24.10 -31.61 32.82
C LEU A 321 -24.69 -30.40 32.10
N ARG A 322 -25.51 -29.64 32.82
CA ARG A 322 -25.94 -28.29 32.44
C ARG A 322 -24.74 -27.39 32.56
N PHE A 323 -24.11 -27.11 31.42
CA PHE A 323 -23.09 -26.09 31.29
C PHE A 323 -23.73 -24.73 31.51
N ASN A 324 -23.69 -24.22 32.75
CA ASN A 324 -24.02 -22.84 33.04
C ASN A 324 -22.89 -21.95 32.50
N PHE A 325 -23.02 -21.53 31.24
CA PHE A 325 -22.26 -20.39 30.73
C PHE A 325 -22.62 -19.18 31.59
N LYS A 326 -21.73 -18.83 32.52
CA LYS A 326 -21.78 -17.52 33.15
C LYS A 326 -21.24 -16.55 32.11
N GLU A 327 -22.15 -16.10 31.24
CA GLU A 327 -21.93 -15.03 30.29
C GLU A 327 -21.26 -13.89 31.06
N PRO A 328 -20.01 -13.51 30.73
CA PRO A 328 -19.38 -12.39 31.41
C PRO A 328 -20.27 -11.18 31.14
N GLU A 329 -20.84 -10.60 32.20
CA GLU A 329 -21.54 -9.33 32.15
C GLU A 329 -20.65 -8.36 31.37
N VAL A 330 -21.06 -8.10 30.13
CA VAL A 330 -20.51 -7.08 29.27
C VAL A 330 -20.96 -5.77 29.89
N GLY A 331 -20.26 -5.36 30.96
CA GLY A 331 -20.29 -3.98 31.40
C GLY A 331 -19.85 -3.17 30.21
N GLU A 332 -20.80 -2.44 29.60
CA GLU A 332 -20.57 -1.48 28.54
C GLU A 332 -19.42 -0.59 28.95
N ARG A 333 -18.22 -0.90 28.48
CA ARG A 333 -17.11 0.04 28.58
C ARG A 333 -17.56 1.21 27.74
N ALA A 334 -17.81 2.35 28.38
CA ALA A 334 -18.11 3.60 27.72
C ALA A 334 -16.99 3.91 26.73
N ILE A 335 -17.19 3.52 25.46
CA ILE A 335 -16.35 3.95 24.36
C ILE A 335 -16.67 5.42 24.22
N SER A 336 -15.76 6.28 24.68
CA SER A 336 -15.82 7.71 24.36
C SER A 336 -15.59 7.85 22.86
N THR A 337 -16.67 7.69 22.09
CA THR A 337 -16.66 7.95 20.65
C THR A 337 -16.57 9.46 20.49
N ASN A 338 -15.47 9.89 19.87
CA ASN A 338 -15.25 11.29 19.57
C ASN A 338 -16.25 11.70 18.49
N ARG A 339 -17.32 12.41 18.89
CA ARG A 339 -18.47 12.83 18.07
C ARG A 339 -18.13 13.65 16.81
N ARG A 340 -16.85 13.91 16.56
CA ARG A 340 -16.34 14.61 15.36
C ARG A 340 -16.05 13.68 14.17
N VAL A 341 -16.14 12.35 14.33
CA VAL A 341 -15.82 11.39 13.25
C VAL A 341 -17.06 10.69 12.67
N ASP A 342 -18.26 10.95 13.19
CA ASP A 342 -19.52 10.29 12.80
C ASP A 342 -20.08 10.70 11.42
N GLY A 343 -19.34 11.48 10.63
CA GLY A 343 -19.78 11.97 9.32
C GLY A 343 -19.24 11.21 8.11
N TYR A 344 -18.31 10.26 8.27
CA TYR A 344 -17.57 9.71 7.12
C TYR A 344 -17.36 8.19 7.11
N PHE A 345 -17.91 7.45 8.07
CA PHE A 345 -17.85 5.98 8.08
C PHE A 345 -19.23 5.36 7.89
N GLU A 346 -19.85 5.61 6.74
CA GLU A 346 -20.81 4.66 6.18
C GLU A 346 -20.03 3.51 5.54
N GLU A 347 -20.31 2.30 6.00
CA GLU A 347 -19.67 1.06 5.56
C GLU A 347 -19.72 0.88 4.03
N PRO A 348 -18.57 0.75 3.34
CA PRO A 348 -18.51 0.57 1.88
C PRO A 348 -19.18 -0.71 1.36
N ARG A 349 -19.56 -1.64 2.23
CA ARG A 349 -20.05 -2.98 1.85
C ARG A 349 -21.52 -3.01 1.40
N HIS A 350 -22.30 -1.99 1.74
CA HIS A 350 -23.72 -1.95 1.35
C HIS A 350 -23.97 -1.21 0.02
N LYS A 351 -23.02 -0.42 -0.48
CA LYS A 351 -23.20 0.37 -1.70
C LYS A 351 -22.95 -0.42 -2.99
N SER A 352 -22.04 -1.41 -2.99
CA SER A 352 -21.77 -2.23 -4.18
C SER A 352 -22.92 -3.20 -4.54
N LEU A 353 -23.66 -3.69 -3.54
CA LEU A 353 -24.84 -4.55 -3.77
C LEU A 353 -25.99 -3.79 -4.45
N ALA A 354 -26.21 -2.53 -4.09
CA ALA A 354 -27.29 -1.72 -4.66
C ALA A 354 -27.09 -1.45 -6.16
N TRP A 355 -25.87 -1.14 -6.60
CA TRP A 355 -25.57 -0.95 -8.03
C TRP A 355 -25.67 -2.25 -8.82
N GLY A 356 -25.30 -3.40 -8.23
CA GLY A 356 -25.45 -4.70 -8.87
C GLY A 356 -26.91 -5.10 -9.13
N VAL A 357 -27.82 -4.84 -8.19
CA VAL A 357 -29.26 -5.13 -8.35
C VAL A 357 -29.89 -4.25 -9.43
N VAL A 358 -29.50 -2.97 -9.53
CA VAL A 358 -30.02 -2.06 -10.56
C VAL A 358 -29.56 -2.48 -11.97
N ALA A 359 -28.30 -2.90 -12.13
CA ALA A 359 -27.79 -3.36 -13.42
C ALA A 359 -28.46 -4.68 -13.89
N PHE A 360 -28.70 -5.62 -12.96
CA PHE A 360 -29.38 -6.88 -13.28
C PHE A 360 -30.85 -6.66 -13.70
N ALA A 361 -31.55 -5.73 -13.04
CA ALA A 361 -32.94 -5.39 -13.40
C ALA A 361 -33.05 -4.75 -14.80
N PHE A 362 -32.09 -3.88 -15.18
CA PHE A 362 -32.05 -3.32 -16.53
C PHE A 362 -31.66 -4.36 -17.59
N GLY A 363 -30.74 -5.28 -17.27
CA GLY A 363 -30.34 -6.35 -18.17
C GLY A 363 -31.50 -7.31 -18.52
N MET A 364 -32.29 -7.75 -17.53
CA MET A 364 -33.43 -8.62 -17.79
C MET A 364 -34.59 -7.93 -18.53
N GLY A 365 -34.76 -6.62 -18.36
CA GLY A 365 -35.79 -5.85 -19.08
C GLY A 365 -35.51 -5.67 -20.58
N ALA A 366 -34.24 -5.69 -21.00
CA ALA A 366 -33.87 -5.54 -22.41
C ALA A 366 -34.09 -6.84 -23.22
N VAL A 367 -34.03 -8.01 -22.59
CA VAL A 367 -34.19 -9.31 -23.29
C VAL A 367 -35.66 -9.63 -23.61
N THR A 368 -36.62 -8.97 -22.95
CA THR A 368 -38.06 -9.14 -23.25
C THR A 368 -38.61 -8.18 -24.30
N PHE A 369 -37.80 -7.21 -24.76
CA PHE A 369 -38.18 -6.20 -25.77
C PHE A 369 -37.48 -6.36 -27.11
N LEU A 370 -36.82 -7.50 -27.38
CA LEU A 370 -36.37 -7.87 -28.72
C LEU A 370 -37.48 -8.64 -29.45
N PRO A 371 -38.30 -8.00 -30.30
CA PRO A 371 -39.19 -8.70 -31.20
C PRO A 371 -38.35 -9.54 -32.19
N ASN A 372 -38.67 -10.83 -32.27
CA ASN A 372 -38.22 -11.73 -33.33
C ASN A 372 -38.63 -11.13 -34.69
N PHE A 373 -37.69 -10.50 -35.38
CA PHE A 373 -37.80 -10.22 -36.80
C PHE A 373 -37.09 -11.35 -37.56
N LEU A 374 -37.92 -12.24 -38.10
CA LEU A 374 -37.61 -13.18 -39.17
C LEU A 374 -37.82 -12.49 -40.52
#